data_AF-G8X905-F1
#
_entry.id   AF-G8X905-F1
#
_cell.length_a   1.000
_cell.length_b   1.000
_cell.length_c   1.000
_cell.angle_alpha   90.00
_cell.angle_beta   90.00
_cell.angle_gamma   90.00
#
_symmetry.space_group_name_H-M   'P 1'
#
loop_
_entity.id
_entity.type
_entity.pdbx_description
1 polymer ?
#
loop_
_entity_poly.entity_id
_entity_poly.type
_entity_poly.pdbx_seq_one_letter_code
_entity_poly.pdbx_strand_id
1 'polypeptide(L)'
;MQNTIPLDNNTLQMNLGGIKPRKYIISLKYFDEENTFPSKQMDYAAEIIITRNHTDFWLLDLYKKNIWFNQHEPDFINEMIADELCTTIYPLQVRMDETGACLGISNFNQIVNGRWHRNKAKATQKYTSKIMQSFYEVFEKNLENRRVFEKSMTNDWLWSLLFHPKYIDYGKEHTVQTFLFLPVVPYEHPIQFSGKQRIHTEITDYHGVEIHFESDEMPAHPYFISSFKKKASILENKVYMRLNVYFHLDVYHLFTVHTRAYFEIYSKNADGIETHIQRIQFTQYQQETQNNKKTPLSFKSPFLVDENEGEDTEIYKTYQGKNYTRQEWILFEEEQYRIYKEKKNKKRFWDFWK
;
A
#
# COMPACT_ATOMS: atom_id res chain seq x y z
N MET A 1 -6.79 24.80 -15.23
CA MET A 1 -5.74 23.79 -15.41
C MET A 1 -5.89 22.78 -14.30
N GLN A 2 -6.07 21.51 -14.66
CA GLN A 2 -6.17 20.43 -13.68
C GLN A 2 -4.76 19.98 -13.34
N ASN A 3 -4.39 20.05 -12.06
CA ASN A 3 -3.12 19.51 -11.60
C ASN A 3 -3.19 17.98 -11.71
N THR A 4 -2.46 17.40 -12.67
CA THR A 4 -2.36 15.95 -12.84
C THR A 4 -0.98 15.44 -12.50
N ILE A 5 -0.90 14.18 -12.09
CA ILE A 5 0.38 13.50 -11.89
C ILE A 5 0.90 12.88 -13.19
N PRO A 6 2.20 13.04 -13.53
CA PRO A 6 2.76 12.38 -14.69
C PRO A 6 2.96 10.89 -14.43
N LEU A 7 2.76 10.09 -15.48
CA LEU A 7 3.13 8.68 -15.52
C LEU A 7 4.32 8.52 -16.47
N ASP A 8 5.35 7.80 -16.04
CA ASP A 8 6.48 7.45 -16.90
C ASP A 8 6.21 6.10 -17.54
N ASN A 9 6.12 6.06 -18.88
CA ASN A 9 5.68 4.87 -19.63
C ASN A 9 4.39 4.26 -19.05
N ASN A 10 3.38 5.12 -18.80
CA ASN A 10 2.10 4.78 -18.15
C ASN A 10 2.23 4.14 -16.75
N THR A 11 3.40 4.25 -16.12
CA THR A 11 3.68 3.69 -14.79
C THR A 11 3.88 4.80 -13.77
N LEU A 12 3.25 4.63 -12.61
CA LEU A 12 3.45 5.54 -11.48
C LEU A 12 4.82 5.29 -10.85
N GLN A 13 5.63 6.34 -10.68
CA GLN A 13 7.01 6.21 -10.17
C GLN A 13 7.08 6.53 -8.68
N MET A 14 7.22 5.51 -7.84
CA MET A 14 7.33 5.69 -6.39
C MET A 14 8.61 6.45 -6.00
N ASN A 15 8.52 7.37 -5.03
CA ASN A 15 9.69 8.08 -4.49
C ASN A 15 9.70 8.10 -2.97
N LEU A 16 10.45 7.18 -2.37
CA LEU A 16 10.54 7.06 -0.91
C LEU A 16 11.70 7.87 -0.31
N GLY A 17 12.37 8.71 -1.12
CA GLY A 17 13.45 9.57 -0.64
C GLY A 17 12.95 10.57 0.40
N GLY A 18 13.51 10.52 1.61
CA GLY A 18 13.18 11.46 2.68
C GLY A 18 11.81 11.25 3.33
N ILE A 19 11.14 10.12 3.05
CA ILE A 19 9.86 9.81 3.67
C ILE A 19 10.01 9.68 5.19
N LYS A 20 9.13 10.37 5.91
CA LYS A 20 9.05 10.25 7.38
C LYS A 20 8.31 8.97 7.77
N PRO A 21 8.54 8.43 8.98
CA PRO A 21 7.71 7.38 9.55
C PRO A 21 6.21 7.69 9.41
N ARG A 22 5.43 6.71 8.94
CA ARG A 22 3.98 6.84 8.79
C ARG A 22 3.27 5.99 9.83
N LYS A 23 2.43 6.63 10.63
CA LYS A 23 1.56 5.98 11.59
C LYS A 23 0.16 5.86 11.00
N TYR A 24 -0.48 4.73 11.18
CA TYR A 24 -1.81 4.44 10.67
C TYR A 24 -2.71 3.94 11.79
N ILE A 25 -3.98 4.32 11.71
CA ILE A 25 -5.07 3.61 12.40
C ILE A 25 -5.74 2.71 11.38
N ILE A 26 -5.86 1.44 11.72
CA ILE A 26 -6.46 0.42 10.88
C ILE A 26 -7.67 -0.15 11.59
N SER A 27 -8.75 -0.37 10.82
CA SER A 27 -9.99 -0.96 11.28
C SER A 27 -10.45 -2.02 10.30
N LEU A 28 -10.81 -3.20 10.81
CA LEU A 28 -11.42 -4.29 10.07
C LEU A 28 -12.79 -4.58 10.68
N LYS A 29 -13.85 -4.31 9.92
CA LYS A 29 -15.25 -4.37 10.37
C LYS A 29 -16.03 -5.41 9.59
N TYR A 30 -16.75 -6.26 10.29
CA TYR A 30 -17.63 -7.28 9.72
C TYR A 30 -19.07 -6.85 9.94
N PHE A 31 -19.88 -6.92 8.89
CA PHE A 31 -21.29 -6.58 8.91
C PHE A 31 -22.09 -7.77 8.44
N ASP A 32 -23.15 -8.10 9.17
CA ASP A 32 -24.11 -9.12 8.80
C ASP A 32 -25.36 -8.46 8.22
N GLU A 33 -25.82 -8.95 7.08
CA GLU A 33 -27.01 -8.47 6.37
C GLU A 33 -26.93 -6.95 6.06
N GLU A 34 -28.02 -6.23 6.29
CA GLU A 34 -28.11 -4.78 6.06
C GLU A 34 -27.80 -3.95 7.32
N ASN A 35 -27.19 -4.55 8.34
CA ASN A 35 -26.87 -3.82 9.56
C ASN A 35 -25.88 -2.67 9.29
N THR A 36 -26.19 -1.51 9.84
CA THR A 36 -25.33 -0.32 9.77
C THR A 36 -24.16 -0.40 10.76
N PHE A 37 -24.29 -1.23 11.80
CA PHE A 37 -23.26 -1.45 12.82
C PHE A 37 -22.51 -2.76 12.57
N PRO A 38 -21.18 -2.77 12.78
CA PRO A 38 -20.41 -3.99 12.62
C PRO A 38 -20.77 -5.00 13.71
N SER A 39 -20.95 -6.26 13.33
CA SER A 39 -21.11 -7.38 14.27
C SER A 39 -19.80 -7.78 14.92
N LYS A 40 -18.66 -7.53 14.24
CA LYS A 40 -17.31 -7.68 14.78
C LYS A 40 -16.41 -6.58 14.27
N GLN A 41 -15.49 -6.12 15.10
CA GLN A 41 -14.50 -5.11 14.74
C GLN A 41 -13.14 -5.44 15.35
N MET A 42 -12.08 -5.23 14.59
CA MET A 42 -10.71 -5.25 15.09
C MET A 42 -10.02 -3.96 14.65
N ASP A 43 -9.51 -3.20 15.61
CA ASP A 43 -8.77 -1.97 15.38
C ASP A 43 -7.33 -2.14 15.85
N TYR A 44 -6.38 -1.48 15.19
CA TYR A 44 -5.00 -1.44 15.65
C TYR A 44 -4.24 -0.26 15.06
N ALA A 45 -3.14 0.09 15.70
CA ALA A 45 -2.18 1.04 15.17
C ALA A 45 -1.07 0.30 14.42
N ALA A 46 -0.71 0.81 13.24
CA ALA A 46 0.48 0.37 12.51
C ALA A 46 1.45 1.54 12.32
N GLU A 47 2.73 1.24 12.24
CA GLU A 47 3.75 2.23 11.92
C GLU A 47 4.71 1.64 10.89
N ILE A 48 4.99 2.40 9.85
CA ILE A 48 5.86 2.00 8.74
C ILE A 48 7.01 2.99 8.71
N ILE A 49 8.22 2.49 8.93
CA ILE A 49 9.46 3.23 8.78
C ILE A 49 10.16 2.70 7.53
N ILE A 50 10.48 3.60 6.60
CA ILE A 50 11.14 3.22 5.36
C ILE A 50 12.56 3.76 5.40
N THR A 51 13.52 2.86 5.19
CA THR A 51 14.93 3.22 5.06
C THR A 51 15.46 2.71 3.73
N ARG A 52 16.31 3.51 3.07
CA ARG A 52 17.03 3.05 1.89
C ARG A 52 18.21 2.23 2.37
N ASN A 53 18.22 0.93 2.07
CA ASN A 53 19.33 0.09 2.50
C ASN A 53 20.39 -0.05 1.40
N HIS A 54 20.02 -0.17 0.12
CA HIS A 54 20.97 -0.25 -1.01
C HIS A 54 20.33 0.29 -2.31
N THR A 55 21.04 0.22 -3.44
CA THR A 55 20.57 0.73 -4.74
C THR A 55 19.30 0.06 -5.25
N ASP A 56 19.01 -1.18 -4.81
CA ASP A 56 18.07 -2.06 -5.52
C ASP A 56 16.76 -2.35 -4.75
N PHE A 57 16.68 -2.01 -3.46
CA PHE A 57 15.46 -2.23 -2.66
C PHE A 57 15.33 -1.28 -1.46
N TRP A 58 14.09 -1.11 -1.01
CA TRP A 58 13.70 -0.40 0.20
C TRP A 58 13.53 -1.36 1.37
N LEU A 59 13.88 -0.91 2.56
CA LEU A 59 13.69 -1.65 3.80
C LEU A 59 12.55 -1.03 4.60
N LEU A 60 11.52 -1.82 4.85
CA LEU A 60 10.32 -1.40 5.57
C LEU A 60 10.31 -2.07 6.93
N ASP A 61 10.46 -1.28 7.99
CA ASP A 61 10.19 -1.73 9.34
C ASP A 61 8.71 -1.47 9.65
N LEU A 62 7.95 -2.56 9.69
CA LEU A 62 6.53 -2.56 10.02
C LEU A 62 6.38 -2.82 11.52
N TYR A 63 5.53 -2.04 12.17
CA TYR A 63 5.12 -2.21 13.56
C TYR A 63 3.59 -2.34 13.60
N LYS A 64 3.09 -3.20 14.48
CA LYS A 64 1.66 -3.40 14.76
C LYS A 64 1.47 -3.42 16.27
N LYS A 65 0.62 -2.53 16.80
CA LYS A 65 0.45 -2.27 18.24
C LYS A 65 -0.98 -1.85 18.57
N ASN A 66 -1.34 -1.90 19.85
CA ASN A 66 -2.61 -1.44 20.40
C ASN A 66 -3.81 -2.10 19.69
N ILE A 67 -3.85 -3.43 19.68
CA ILE A 67 -4.97 -4.17 19.09
C ILE A 67 -6.17 -4.04 20.02
N TRP A 68 -7.31 -3.64 19.47
CA TRP A 68 -8.60 -3.60 20.14
C TRP A 68 -9.59 -4.50 19.40
N PHE A 69 -10.39 -5.24 20.15
CA PHE A 69 -11.47 -6.06 19.64
C PHE A 69 -12.78 -5.42 20.10
N ASN A 70 -13.72 -5.19 19.19
CA ASN A 70 -15.02 -4.59 19.50
C ASN A 70 -14.94 -3.36 20.44
N GLN A 71 -13.92 -2.51 20.22
CA GLN A 71 -13.65 -1.29 21.01
C GLN A 71 -13.21 -1.51 22.47
N HIS A 72 -12.78 -2.72 22.84
CA HIS A 72 -12.13 -3.01 24.12
C HIS A 72 -10.72 -3.58 23.95
N GLU A 73 -9.91 -3.50 25.00
CA GLU A 73 -8.61 -4.15 25.06
C GLU A 73 -8.78 -5.69 25.09
N PRO A 74 -7.77 -6.45 24.63
CA PRO A 74 -7.80 -7.91 24.64
C PRO A 74 -8.03 -8.45 26.07
N ASP A 75 -9.22 -8.96 26.33
CA ASP A 75 -9.62 -9.48 27.66
C ASP A 75 -10.04 -10.95 27.60
N PHE A 76 -10.44 -11.44 26.43
CA PHE A 76 -10.61 -12.87 26.19
C PHE A 76 -9.28 -13.58 25.95
N ILE A 77 -9.20 -14.84 26.39
CA ILE A 77 -7.96 -15.64 26.30
C ILE A 77 -7.41 -15.69 24.87
N ASN A 78 -8.26 -15.90 23.86
CA ASN A 78 -7.84 -15.95 22.45
C ASN A 78 -7.31 -14.59 21.95
N GLU A 79 -7.86 -13.49 22.42
CA GLU A 79 -7.44 -12.13 22.05
C GLU A 79 -6.10 -11.79 22.69
N MET A 80 -5.91 -12.13 23.97
CA MET A 80 -4.65 -11.96 24.68
C MET A 80 -3.51 -12.75 24.02
N ILE A 81 -3.77 -13.97 23.55
CA ILE A 81 -2.78 -14.74 22.77
C ILE A 81 -2.48 -14.05 21.45
N ALA A 82 -3.51 -13.62 20.72
CA ALA A 82 -3.31 -12.98 19.42
C ALA A 82 -2.43 -11.73 19.56
N ASP A 83 -2.65 -10.93 20.60
CA ASP A 83 -1.81 -9.78 20.93
C ASP A 83 -0.36 -10.21 21.28
N GLU A 84 -0.18 -11.21 22.13
CA GLU A 84 1.14 -11.74 22.49
C GLU A 84 1.92 -12.28 21.28
N LEU A 85 1.26 -13.03 20.40
CA LEU A 85 1.84 -13.53 19.14
C LEU A 85 2.17 -12.38 18.18
N CYS A 86 1.34 -11.33 18.13
CA CYS A 86 1.62 -10.14 17.35
C CYS A 86 2.92 -9.45 17.82
N THR A 87 3.13 -9.30 19.14
CA THR A 87 4.39 -8.74 19.67
C THR A 87 5.61 -9.62 19.41
N THR A 88 5.41 -10.91 19.11
CA THR A 88 6.49 -11.80 18.70
C THR A 88 6.89 -11.53 17.25
N ILE A 89 5.91 -11.35 16.36
CA ILE A 89 6.15 -11.08 14.94
C ILE A 89 6.75 -9.69 14.73
N TYR A 90 6.18 -8.67 15.37
CA TYR A 90 6.53 -7.27 15.12
C TYR A 90 7.59 -6.75 16.10
N PRO A 91 8.52 -5.87 15.68
CA PRO A 91 8.64 -5.27 14.35
C PRO A 91 9.12 -6.25 13.27
N LEU A 92 8.50 -6.15 12.09
CA LEU A 92 8.78 -6.98 10.94
C LEU A 92 9.55 -6.17 9.89
N GLN A 93 10.70 -6.68 9.45
CA GLN A 93 11.53 -5.99 8.48
C GLN A 93 11.40 -6.64 7.10
N VAL A 94 10.88 -5.90 6.14
CA VAL A 94 10.54 -6.39 4.80
C VAL A 94 11.40 -5.68 3.75
N ARG A 95 11.85 -6.42 2.74
CA ARG A 95 12.47 -5.85 1.55
C ARG A 95 11.39 -5.62 0.50
N MET A 96 11.37 -4.42 -0.08
CA MET A 96 10.42 -4.01 -1.09
C MET A 96 11.17 -3.49 -2.32
N ASP A 97 10.77 -3.89 -3.52
CA ASP A 97 11.33 -3.35 -4.75
C ASP A 97 10.72 -1.99 -5.13
N GLU A 98 11.14 -1.46 -6.29
CA GLU A 98 10.61 -0.22 -6.87
C GLU A 98 9.15 -0.32 -7.33
N THR A 99 8.65 -1.53 -7.59
CA THR A 99 7.24 -1.79 -7.95
C THR A 99 6.34 -1.92 -6.73
N GLY A 100 6.91 -1.76 -5.52
CA GLY A 100 6.20 -1.91 -4.25
C GLY A 100 5.94 -3.36 -3.86
N ALA A 101 6.52 -4.35 -4.55
CA ALA A 101 6.34 -5.76 -4.26
C ALA A 101 7.26 -6.22 -3.12
N CYS A 102 6.78 -7.16 -2.31
CA CYS A 102 7.55 -7.75 -1.22
C CYS A 102 8.57 -8.79 -1.77
N LEU A 103 9.86 -8.53 -1.57
CA LEU A 103 10.98 -9.43 -1.90
C LEU A 103 11.34 -10.41 -0.77
N GLY A 104 10.68 -10.28 0.39
CA GLY A 104 10.82 -11.19 1.53
C GLY A 104 11.22 -10.51 2.84
N ILE A 105 11.30 -11.31 3.90
CA ILE A 105 11.46 -10.85 5.29
C ILE A 105 12.92 -10.99 5.72
N SER A 106 13.55 -9.88 6.11
CA SER A 106 14.98 -9.81 6.46
C SER A 106 15.27 -10.32 7.88
N ASN A 107 14.38 -10.05 8.83
CA ASN A 107 14.62 -10.31 10.25
C ASN A 107 14.00 -11.61 10.79
N PHE A 108 13.67 -12.58 9.93
CA PHE A 108 13.07 -13.86 10.32
C PHE A 108 13.83 -14.56 11.46
N ASN A 109 15.17 -14.61 11.39
CA ASN A 109 15.98 -15.23 12.44
C ASN A 109 15.85 -14.54 13.80
N GLN A 110 15.64 -13.22 13.83
CA GLN A 110 15.42 -12.48 15.08
C GLN A 110 14.04 -12.79 15.68
N ILE A 111 13.03 -13.02 14.83
CA ILE A 111 11.69 -13.43 15.26
C ILE A 111 11.76 -14.80 15.94
N VAL A 112 12.34 -15.81 15.27
CA VAL A 112 12.39 -17.19 15.78
C VAL A 112 13.33 -17.32 16.97
N ASN A 113 14.61 -16.96 16.81
CA ASN A 113 15.65 -17.24 17.81
C ASN A 113 15.69 -16.20 18.94
N GLY A 114 15.15 -15.00 18.71
CA GLY A 114 15.11 -13.95 19.71
C GLY A 114 13.77 -13.87 20.42
N ARG A 115 12.74 -13.42 19.69
CA ARG A 115 11.47 -13.03 20.29
C ARG A 115 10.62 -14.23 20.67
N TRP A 116 10.45 -15.19 19.76
CA TRP A 116 9.63 -16.37 19.99
C TRP A 116 10.19 -17.22 21.12
N HIS A 117 11.49 -17.56 21.08
CA HIS A 117 12.11 -18.35 22.15
C HIS A 117 11.91 -17.73 23.55
N ARG A 118 12.06 -16.41 23.66
CA ARG A 118 11.83 -15.68 24.93
C ARG A 118 10.36 -15.64 25.34
N ASN A 119 9.44 -15.45 24.38
CA ASN A 119 8.02 -15.34 24.66
C ASN A 119 7.40 -16.70 24.98
N LYS A 120 7.80 -17.78 24.27
CA LYS A 120 7.34 -19.15 24.52
C LYS A 120 7.50 -19.56 25.97
N ALA A 121 8.66 -19.28 26.58
CA ALA A 121 8.93 -19.61 27.98
C ALA A 121 7.97 -18.90 28.96
N LYS A 122 7.57 -17.66 28.66
CA LYS A 122 6.61 -16.90 29.46
C LYS A 122 5.18 -17.41 29.24
N ALA A 123 4.84 -17.66 27.97
CA ALA A 123 3.54 -18.15 27.54
C ALA A 123 3.20 -19.52 28.15
N THR A 124 4.14 -20.47 28.17
CA THR A 124 3.93 -21.82 28.74
C THR A 124 3.80 -21.82 30.26
N GLN A 125 4.41 -20.85 30.95
CA GLN A 125 4.20 -20.66 32.39
C GLN A 125 2.84 -20.04 32.70
N LYS A 126 2.41 -19.06 31.89
CA LYS A 126 1.16 -18.33 32.09
C LYS A 126 -0.08 -19.17 31.74
N TYR A 127 0.04 -20.06 30.76
CA TYR A 127 -1.09 -20.80 30.21
C TYR A 127 -0.80 -22.30 30.11
N THR A 128 -1.37 -23.09 31.02
CA THR A 128 -1.13 -24.54 31.12
C THR A 128 -2.18 -25.40 30.41
N SER A 129 -3.23 -24.80 29.84
CA SER A 129 -4.31 -25.57 29.22
C SER A 129 -3.92 -26.15 27.86
N LYS A 130 -4.45 -27.33 27.54
CA LYS A 130 -4.17 -28.03 26.27
C LYS A 130 -4.58 -27.24 25.03
N ILE A 131 -5.66 -26.46 25.14
CA ILE A 131 -6.15 -25.58 24.05
C ILE A 131 -5.10 -24.51 23.71
N MET A 132 -4.40 -23.99 24.72
CA MET A 132 -3.38 -22.96 24.51
C MET A 132 -2.13 -23.54 23.85
N GLN A 133 -1.77 -24.76 24.23
CA GLN A 133 -0.68 -25.49 23.59
C GLN A 133 -0.95 -25.70 22.09
N SER A 134 -2.17 -26.04 21.70
CA SER A 134 -2.50 -26.21 20.28
C SER A 134 -2.41 -24.90 19.48
N PHE A 135 -2.74 -23.75 20.07
CA PHE A 135 -2.52 -22.45 19.41
C PHE A 135 -1.02 -22.18 19.16
N TYR A 136 -0.18 -22.45 20.15
CA TYR A 136 1.26 -22.27 20.00
C TYR A 136 1.86 -23.25 18.99
N GLU A 137 1.43 -24.51 18.97
CA GLU A 137 1.87 -25.49 17.97
C GLU A 137 1.56 -25.04 16.53
N VAL A 138 0.37 -24.47 16.29
CA VAL A 138 0.01 -23.90 14.98
C VAL A 138 0.92 -22.71 14.64
N PHE A 139 1.21 -21.85 15.61
CA PHE A 139 2.12 -20.73 15.42
C PHE A 139 3.56 -21.19 15.12
N GLU A 140 4.06 -22.19 15.84
CA GLU A 140 5.39 -22.76 15.62
C GLU A 140 5.53 -23.40 14.25
N LYS A 141 4.49 -24.06 13.76
CA LYS A 141 4.45 -24.57 12.39
C LYS A 141 4.64 -23.45 11.37
N ASN A 142 4.07 -22.26 11.61
CA ASN A 142 4.30 -21.11 10.73
C ASN A 142 5.74 -20.56 10.82
N LEU A 143 6.44 -20.80 11.92
CA LEU A 143 7.83 -20.41 12.14
C LEU A 143 8.86 -21.47 11.76
N GLU A 144 8.44 -22.63 11.24
CA GLU A 144 9.34 -23.74 10.89
C GLU A 144 10.44 -23.32 9.91
N ASN A 145 10.08 -22.49 8.93
CA ASN A 145 11.04 -21.87 8.03
C ASN A 145 10.48 -20.56 7.44
N ARG A 146 11.39 -19.77 6.87
CA ARG A 146 11.08 -18.44 6.32
C ARG A 146 9.96 -18.48 5.28
N ARG A 147 9.94 -19.47 4.37
CA ARG A 147 8.96 -19.54 3.29
C ARG A 147 7.55 -19.79 3.82
N VAL A 148 7.41 -20.69 4.80
CA VAL A 148 6.13 -20.96 5.45
C VAL A 148 5.64 -19.70 6.18
N PHE A 149 6.53 -19.02 6.88
CA PHE A 149 6.22 -17.76 7.57
C PHE A 149 5.77 -16.67 6.60
N GLU A 150 6.54 -16.40 5.55
CA GLU A 150 6.21 -15.43 4.50
C GLU A 150 4.86 -15.76 3.84
N LYS A 151 4.59 -17.05 3.58
CA LYS A 151 3.29 -17.49 3.06
C LYS A 151 2.16 -17.19 4.06
N SER A 152 2.39 -17.40 5.36
CA SER A 152 1.38 -17.11 6.39
C SER A 152 1.03 -15.62 6.49
N MET A 153 1.97 -14.73 6.17
CA MET A 153 1.72 -13.27 6.16
C MET A 153 0.69 -12.86 5.10
N THR A 154 0.54 -13.63 4.02
CA THR A 154 -0.50 -13.38 3.00
C THR A 154 -1.93 -13.55 3.52
N ASN A 155 -2.09 -14.10 4.73
CA ASN A 155 -3.38 -14.21 5.42
C ASN A 155 -3.74 -12.96 6.25
N ASP A 156 -2.97 -11.87 6.16
CA ASP A 156 -3.25 -10.58 6.81
C ASP A 156 -3.68 -9.53 5.76
N TRP A 157 -4.77 -8.80 6.04
CA TRP A 157 -5.32 -7.79 5.12
C TRP A 157 -4.37 -6.61 4.90
N LEU A 158 -3.69 -6.12 5.94
CA LEU A 158 -2.72 -5.04 5.80
C LEU A 158 -1.58 -5.51 4.90
N TRP A 159 -1.09 -6.74 5.08
CA TRP A 159 -0.06 -7.31 4.24
C TRP A 159 -0.48 -7.38 2.75
N SER A 160 -1.62 -7.99 2.47
CA SER A 160 -2.14 -8.13 1.09
C SER A 160 -2.33 -6.78 0.41
N LEU A 161 -2.89 -5.79 1.11
CA LEU A 161 -3.19 -4.48 0.53
C LEU A 161 -1.96 -3.58 0.41
N LEU A 162 -1.03 -3.64 1.37
CA LEU A 162 0.21 -2.86 1.34
C LEU A 162 1.06 -3.24 0.13
N PHE A 163 1.23 -4.54 -0.11
CA PHE A 163 2.06 -5.08 -1.19
C PHE A 163 1.30 -5.39 -2.48
N HIS A 164 0.03 -4.98 -2.58
CA HIS A 164 -0.71 -5.05 -3.83
C HIS A 164 -0.04 -4.17 -4.90
N PRO A 165 0.19 -4.67 -6.15
CA PRO A 165 0.86 -3.91 -7.19
C PRO A 165 0.11 -2.62 -7.56
N LYS A 166 0.74 -1.47 -7.29
CA LYS A 166 0.22 -0.13 -7.57
C LYS A 166 1.03 0.62 -8.62
N TYR A 167 2.30 0.27 -8.75
CA TYR A 167 3.27 0.92 -9.64
C TYR A 167 3.52 0.00 -10.84
N ILE A 168 2.50 -0.15 -11.66
CA ILE A 168 2.45 -1.01 -12.84
C ILE A 168 2.11 -0.18 -14.09
N ASP A 169 2.28 -0.76 -15.27
CA ASP A 169 1.85 -0.15 -16.53
C ASP A 169 0.32 -0.17 -16.63
N TYR A 170 -0.29 1.01 -16.56
CA TYR A 170 -1.73 1.20 -16.69
C TYR A 170 -2.22 1.37 -18.13
N GLY A 171 -1.31 1.37 -19.10
CA GLY A 171 -1.62 1.70 -20.49
C GLY A 171 -2.15 3.13 -20.68
N LYS A 172 -2.51 3.44 -21.93
CA LYS A 172 -2.97 4.78 -22.33
C LYS A 172 -4.30 5.19 -21.72
N GLU A 173 -5.14 4.21 -21.38
CA GLU A 173 -6.47 4.42 -20.78
C GLU A 173 -6.43 4.45 -19.24
N HIS A 174 -5.21 4.49 -18.66
CA HIS A 174 -4.97 4.50 -17.22
C HIS A 174 -5.69 3.37 -16.47
N THR A 175 -5.90 2.24 -17.13
CA THR A 175 -6.69 1.10 -16.65
C THR A 175 -6.06 -0.21 -17.12
N VAL A 176 -5.91 -1.17 -16.20
CA VAL A 176 -5.31 -2.50 -16.47
C VAL A 176 -6.13 -3.62 -15.85
N GLN A 177 -6.22 -4.76 -16.52
CA GLN A 177 -6.78 -5.98 -15.93
C GLN A 177 -5.73 -6.63 -15.03
N THR A 178 -6.07 -6.93 -13.78
CA THR A 178 -5.13 -7.50 -12.81
C THR A 178 -5.86 -8.41 -11.81
N PHE A 179 -5.09 -8.97 -10.89
CA PHE A 179 -5.59 -9.81 -9.80
C PHE A 179 -5.26 -9.19 -8.44
N LEU A 180 -6.18 -9.34 -7.49
CA LEU A 180 -5.95 -9.01 -6.09
C LEU A 180 -6.22 -10.25 -5.23
N PHE A 181 -5.26 -10.62 -4.39
CA PHE A 181 -5.37 -11.77 -3.49
C PHE A 181 -5.72 -11.31 -2.08
N LEU A 182 -6.90 -11.68 -1.57
CA LEU A 182 -7.37 -11.22 -0.26
C LEU A 182 -7.85 -12.39 0.63
N PRO A 183 -7.38 -12.46 1.89
CA PRO A 183 -7.76 -13.51 2.84
C PRO A 183 -9.11 -13.19 3.49
N VAL A 184 -10.19 -13.50 2.78
CA VAL A 184 -11.56 -13.30 3.27
C VAL A 184 -12.14 -14.53 3.95
N VAL A 185 -11.55 -15.72 3.75
CA VAL A 185 -11.95 -16.98 4.37
C VAL A 185 -10.92 -17.39 5.43
N PRO A 186 -11.32 -17.62 6.68
CA PRO A 186 -10.41 -18.05 7.73
C PRO A 186 -9.72 -19.37 7.40
N TYR A 187 -8.42 -19.45 7.69
CA TYR A 187 -7.58 -20.66 7.56
C TYR A 187 -7.40 -21.20 6.13
N GLU A 188 -7.84 -20.47 5.13
CA GLU A 188 -7.67 -20.82 3.72
C GLU A 188 -6.69 -19.88 3.02
N HIS A 189 -6.28 -20.25 1.81
CA HIS A 189 -5.46 -19.36 1.00
C HIS A 189 -6.25 -18.13 0.53
N PRO A 190 -5.59 -16.97 0.37
CA PRO A 190 -6.24 -15.77 -0.15
C PRO A 190 -6.99 -16.05 -1.46
N ILE A 191 -8.23 -15.55 -1.53
CA ILE A 191 -9.03 -15.67 -2.75
C ILE A 191 -8.48 -14.71 -3.79
N GLN A 192 -8.33 -15.21 -5.02
CA GLN A 192 -7.95 -14.41 -6.18
C GLN A 192 -9.17 -13.73 -6.79
N PHE A 193 -9.19 -12.40 -6.76
CA PHE A 193 -10.19 -11.56 -7.43
C PHE A 193 -9.60 -11.06 -8.75
N SER A 194 -10.20 -11.45 -9.88
CA SER A 194 -9.95 -10.79 -11.18
C SER A 194 -10.67 -9.46 -11.20
N GLY A 195 -10.04 -8.42 -11.74
CA GLY A 195 -10.68 -7.11 -11.80
C GLY A 195 -9.91 -6.08 -12.62
N LYS A 196 -10.51 -4.90 -12.72
CA LYS A 196 -9.92 -3.73 -13.36
C LYS A 196 -9.32 -2.82 -12.31
N GLN A 197 -8.07 -2.43 -12.50
CA GLN A 197 -7.41 -1.40 -11.71
C GLN A 197 -7.24 -0.14 -12.54
N ARG A 198 -7.72 0.99 -12.04
CA ARG A 198 -7.63 2.31 -12.67
C ARG A 198 -6.85 3.26 -11.79
N ILE A 199 -5.99 4.08 -12.40
CA ILE A 199 -5.36 5.22 -11.73
C ILE A 199 -6.07 6.51 -12.17
N HIS A 200 -6.48 7.32 -11.19
CA HIS A 200 -7.02 8.66 -11.41
C HIS A 200 -5.88 9.66 -11.25
N THR A 201 -5.34 10.16 -12.37
CA THR A 201 -4.17 11.04 -12.37
C THR A 201 -4.45 12.45 -11.88
N GLU A 202 -5.73 12.84 -11.79
CA GLU A 202 -6.15 14.12 -11.21
C GLU A 202 -5.78 14.18 -9.72
N ILE A 203 -5.09 15.25 -9.33
CA ILE A 203 -4.72 15.47 -7.93
C ILE A 203 -5.96 15.95 -7.18
N THR A 204 -6.35 15.18 -6.17
CA THR A 204 -7.47 15.49 -5.30
C THR A 204 -7.20 16.72 -4.42
N ASP A 205 -8.27 17.32 -3.89
CA ASP A 205 -8.19 18.44 -2.92
C ASP A 205 -7.39 18.11 -1.65
N TYR A 206 -7.12 16.83 -1.41
CA TYR A 206 -6.32 16.33 -0.29
C TYR A 206 -4.85 16.10 -0.64
N HIS A 207 -4.38 16.59 -1.78
CA HIS A 207 -3.02 16.39 -2.30
C HIS A 207 -2.64 14.92 -2.45
N GLY A 208 -3.57 14.14 -3.01
CA GLY A 208 -3.37 12.72 -3.27
C GLY A 208 -3.90 12.28 -4.62
N VAL A 209 -3.47 11.08 -5.00
CA VAL A 209 -3.84 10.36 -6.22
C VAL A 209 -4.57 9.09 -5.81
N GLU A 210 -5.66 8.75 -6.51
CA GLU A 210 -6.45 7.56 -6.23
C GLU A 210 -6.16 6.45 -7.24
N ILE A 211 -5.97 5.23 -6.75
CA ILE A 211 -6.01 4.00 -7.53
C ILE A 211 -7.20 3.19 -7.06
N HIS A 212 -8.07 2.79 -7.98
CA HIS A 212 -9.26 2.01 -7.70
C HIS A 212 -9.17 0.64 -8.37
N PHE A 213 -9.28 -0.43 -7.58
CA PHE A 213 -9.45 -1.80 -8.06
C PHE A 213 -10.90 -2.23 -7.84
N GLU A 214 -11.57 -2.66 -8.91
CA GLU A 214 -12.92 -3.21 -8.89
C GLU A 214 -12.87 -4.64 -9.45
N SER A 215 -13.27 -5.61 -8.63
CA SER A 215 -13.31 -7.01 -9.07
C SER A 215 -14.49 -7.27 -10.00
N ASP A 216 -14.31 -8.22 -10.90
CA ASP A 216 -15.42 -8.89 -11.54
C ASP A 216 -16.28 -9.58 -10.47
N GLU A 217 -17.59 -9.68 -10.72
CA GLU A 217 -18.48 -10.50 -9.91
C GLU A 217 -18.12 -11.98 -10.08
N MET A 218 -18.07 -12.71 -8.96
CA MET A 218 -17.84 -14.15 -8.99
C MET A 218 -18.74 -14.91 -8.00
N PRO A 219 -19.00 -16.21 -8.22
CA PRO A 219 -19.74 -17.03 -7.25
C PRO A 219 -19.09 -16.99 -5.87
N ALA A 220 -19.91 -16.89 -4.83
CA ALA A 220 -19.40 -16.83 -3.46
C ALA A 220 -18.71 -18.13 -3.04
N HIS A 221 -17.65 -18.02 -2.23
CA HIS A 221 -16.94 -19.18 -1.70
C HIS A 221 -17.89 -20.08 -0.86
N PRO A 222 -17.78 -21.43 -0.94
CA PRO A 222 -18.64 -22.35 -0.20
C PRO A 222 -18.68 -22.12 1.31
N TYR A 223 -17.58 -21.60 1.89
CA TYR A 223 -17.51 -21.17 3.30
C TYR A 223 -18.69 -20.27 3.66
N PHE A 224 -18.93 -19.24 2.84
CA PHE A 224 -20.02 -18.28 3.02
C PHE A 224 -21.37 -18.92 2.74
N ILE A 225 -21.50 -19.78 1.73
CA ILE A 225 -22.79 -20.43 1.42
C ILE A 225 -23.25 -21.33 2.59
N SER A 226 -22.30 -22.05 3.22
CA SER A 226 -22.60 -22.98 4.30
C SER A 226 -23.16 -22.30 5.56
N SER A 227 -22.70 -21.08 5.87
CA SER A 227 -23.22 -20.30 6.99
C SER A 227 -24.64 -19.79 6.74
N PHE A 228 -25.05 -19.64 5.47
CA PHE A 228 -26.35 -19.08 5.09
C PHE A 228 -27.43 -20.12 4.75
N LYS A 229 -27.09 -21.37 4.48
CA LYS A 229 -28.05 -22.47 4.20
C LYS A 229 -29.07 -22.72 5.33
N LYS A 230 -28.87 -22.17 6.53
CA LYS A 230 -29.86 -22.22 7.62
C LYS A 230 -31.04 -21.25 7.42
N LYS A 231 -30.98 -20.34 6.44
CA LYS A 231 -32.02 -19.35 6.15
C LYS A 231 -32.79 -19.74 4.88
N ALA A 232 -34.08 -20.06 5.04
CA ALA A 232 -34.95 -20.60 3.99
C ALA A 232 -35.06 -19.72 2.72
N SER A 233 -34.94 -18.40 2.85
CA SER A 233 -35.11 -17.43 1.75
C SER A 233 -33.91 -17.31 0.80
N ILE A 234 -32.72 -17.79 1.19
CA ILE A 234 -31.48 -17.67 0.39
C ILE A 234 -31.24 -18.93 -0.45
N LEU A 235 -31.93 -20.03 -0.15
CA LEU A 235 -31.70 -21.35 -0.77
C LEU A 235 -32.02 -21.40 -2.27
N GLU A 236 -32.87 -20.50 -2.78
CA GLU A 236 -33.25 -20.47 -4.19
C GLU A 236 -32.39 -19.52 -5.04
N ASN A 237 -31.71 -18.57 -4.41
CA ASN A 237 -30.94 -17.54 -5.12
C ASN A 237 -29.46 -17.92 -5.24
N LYS A 238 -28.85 -17.52 -6.36
CA LYS A 238 -27.40 -17.63 -6.53
C LYS A 238 -26.72 -16.56 -5.66
N VAL A 239 -25.63 -16.96 -4.99
CA VAL A 239 -24.85 -16.11 -4.10
C VAL A 239 -23.53 -15.76 -4.78
N TYR A 240 -23.19 -14.47 -4.74
CA TYR A 240 -22.05 -13.87 -5.40
C TYR A 240 -21.21 -13.09 -4.40
N MET A 241 -19.99 -12.78 -4.80
CA MET A 241 -19.10 -11.91 -4.06
C MET A 241 -18.33 -10.98 -4.99
N ARG A 242 -17.94 -9.81 -4.45
CA ARG A 242 -17.09 -8.82 -5.14
C ARG A 242 -16.20 -8.10 -4.15
N LEU A 243 -15.16 -7.45 -4.69
CA LEU A 243 -14.18 -6.68 -3.94
C LEU A 243 -13.93 -5.33 -4.62
N ASN A 244 -14.06 -4.25 -3.87
CA ASN A 244 -13.66 -2.90 -4.28
C ASN A 244 -12.56 -2.39 -3.37
N VAL A 245 -11.46 -1.88 -3.92
CA VAL A 245 -10.32 -1.37 -3.17
C VAL A 245 -9.88 -0.01 -3.68
N TYR A 246 -9.76 0.95 -2.78
CA TYR A 246 -9.31 2.31 -3.06
C TYR A 246 -7.99 2.54 -2.34
N PHE A 247 -6.94 2.88 -3.09
CA PHE A 247 -5.64 3.31 -2.57
C PHE A 247 -5.48 4.79 -2.82
N HIS A 248 -5.29 5.56 -1.75
CA HIS A 248 -5.00 6.98 -1.80
C HIS A 248 -3.53 7.18 -1.47
N LEU A 249 -2.78 7.71 -2.43
CA LEU A 249 -1.34 7.96 -2.34
C LEU A 249 -1.09 9.46 -2.20
N ASP A 250 -0.06 9.89 -1.47
CA ASP A 250 0.32 11.30 -1.44
C ASP A 250 1.10 11.69 -2.70
N VAL A 251 0.96 12.94 -3.15
CA VAL A 251 1.67 13.42 -4.36
C VAL A 251 3.19 13.59 -4.19
N TYR A 252 3.74 13.47 -2.97
CA TYR A 252 5.16 13.72 -2.71
C TYR A 252 5.99 12.43 -2.82
N HIS A 253 5.52 11.36 -2.19
CA HIS A 253 6.21 10.08 -2.15
C HIS A 253 5.50 8.98 -2.94
N LEU A 254 4.26 9.26 -3.32
CA LEU A 254 3.35 8.30 -3.94
C LEU A 254 3.16 7.05 -3.11
N PHE A 255 3.19 7.21 -1.79
CA PHE A 255 3.00 6.12 -0.85
C PHE A 255 1.64 6.24 -0.17
N THR A 256 1.11 5.12 0.30
CA THR A 256 -0.24 5.04 0.85
C THR A 256 -0.44 6.02 2.01
N VAL A 257 -1.48 6.85 1.91
CA VAL A 257 -2.00 7.70 2.99
C VAL A 257 -3.29 7.09 3.53
N HIS A 258 -4.10 6.51 2.64
CA HIS A 258 -5.36 5.89 3.00
C HIS A 258 -5.67 4.70 2.09
N THR A 259 -6.10 3.58 2.67
CA THR A 259 -6.58 2.42 1.91
C THR A 259 -7.96 2.03 2.42
N ARG A 260 -8.89 1.76 1.51
CA ARG A 260 -10.21 1.18 1.81
C ARG A 260 -10.39 -0.08 1.00
N ALA A 261 -10.89 -1.13 1.61
CA ALA A 261 -11.33 -2.33 0.89
C ALA A 261 -12.72 -2.73 1.37
N TYR A 262 -13.60 -3.00 0.42
CA TYR A 262 -15.00 -3.39 0.62
C TYR A 262 -15.20 -4.74 -0.04
N PHE A 263 -15.25 -5.78 0.77
CA PHE A 263 -15.62 -7.12 0.34
C PHE A 263 -17.10 -7.34 0.64
N GLU A 264 -17.86 -7.76 -0.36
CA GLU A 264 -19.31 -7.92 -0.25
C GLU A 264 -19.73 -9.30 -0.72
N ILE A 265 -20.70 -9.88 -0.02
CA ILE A 265 -21.41 -11.11 -0.38
C ILE A 265 -22.89 -10.77 -0.45
N TYR A 266 -23.52 -11.16 -1.55
CA TYR A 266 -24.92 -10.85 -1.82
C TYR A 266 -25.57 -11.97 -2.64
N SER A 267 -26.90 -12.04 -2.59
CA SER A 267 -27.67 -12.89 -3.51
C SER A 267 -28.30 -12.05 -4.60
N LYS A 268 -28.52 -12.66 -5.77
CA LYS A 268 -29.32 -12.08 -6.85
C LYS A 268 -30.55 -12.93 -7.10
N ASN A 269 -31.72 -12.29 -7.11
CA ASN A 269 -32.96 -12.93 -7.54
C ASN A 269 -33.03 -13.00 -9.08
N ALA A 270 -34.10 -13.60 -9.61
CA ALA A 270 -34.31 -13.72 -11.06
C ALA A 270 -34.39 -12.36 -11.79
N ASP A 271 -34.81 -11.31 -11.09
CA ASP A 271 -34.91 -9.93 -11.61
C ASP A 271 -33.58 -9.16 -11.51
N GLY A 272 -32.52 -9.78 -10.97
CA GLY A 272 -31.21 -9.16 -10.79
C GLY A 272 -31.10 -8.24 -9.57
N ILE A 273 -32.11 -8.20 -8.70
CA ILE A 273 -32.09 -7.42 -7.46
C ILE A 273 -31.09 -8.05 -6.47
N GLU A 274 -30.17 -7.22 -5.98
CA GLU A 274 -29.15 -7.61 -5.00
C GLU A 274 -29.72 -7.52 -3.58
N THR A 275 -29.56 -8.60 -2.80
CA THR A 275 -29.77 -8.58 -1.34
C THR A 275 -28.43 -8.84 -0.66
N HIS A 276 -27.96 -7.88 0.14
CA HIS A 276 -26.70 -8.00 0.87
C HIS A 276 -26.81 -9.03 1.99
N ILE A 277 -25.79 -9.88 2.10
CA ILE A 277 -25.73 -10.96 3.08
C ILE A 277 -24.64 -10.70 4.10
N GLN A 278 -23.45 -10.31 3.65
CA GLN A 278 -22.32 -10.03 4.52
C GLN A 278 -21.39 -9.02 3.84
N ARG A 279 -20.75 -8.17 4.65
CA ARG A 279 -19.74 -7.24 4.18
C ARG A 279 -18.57 -7.19 5.14
N ILE A 280 -17.36 -7.11 4.60
CA ILE A 280 -16.14 -6.83 5.36
C ILE A 280 -15.56 -5.52 4.85
N GLN A 281 -15.30 -4.59 5.76
CA GLN A 281 -14.68 -3.31 5.46
C GLN A 281 -13.33 -3.23 6.14
N PHE A 282 -12.29 -2.95 5.35
CA PHE A 282 -10.99 -2.56 5.86
C PHE A 282 -10.75 -1.10 5.58
N THR A 283 -10.24 -0.39 6.58
CA THR A 283 -9.81 0.99 6.42
C THR A 283 -8.47 1.20 7.10
N GLN A 284 -7.52 1.82 6.42
CA GLN A 284 -6.22 2.23 6.93
C GLN A 284 -6.07 3.72 6.72
N TYR A 285 -5.96 4.53 7.76
CA TYR A 285 -5.79 5.99 7.65
C TYR A 285 -4.49 6.44 8.28
N GLN A 286 -3.68 7.22 7.57
CA GLN A 286 -2.49 7.84 8.12
C GLN A 286 -2.88 8.90 9.16
N GLN A 287 -2.21 8.89 10.31
CA GLN A 287 -2.34 9.91 11.35
C GLN A 287 -1.49 11.15 11.01
N GLU A 288 -1.87 12.30 11.59
CA GLU A 288 -1.09 13.56 11.50
C GLU A 288 -0.86 14.09 10.07
N THR A 289 -1.76 13.76 9.13
CA THR A 289 -1.71 14.22 7.72
C THR A 289 -1.79 15.74 7.57
N GLN A 290 -2.21 16.47 8.60
CA GLN A 290 -2.20 17.94 8.65
C GLN A 290 -0.81 18.53 8.40
N ASN A 291 0.26 17.81 8.75
CA ASN A 291 1.63 18.24 8.46
C ASN A 291 1.96 18.18 6.96
N ASN A 292 1.30 17.29 6.19
CA ASN A 292 1.47 17.21 4.74
C ASN A 292 0.78 18.39 4.01
N LYS A 293 -0.23 19.02 4.64
CA LYS A 293 -0.94 20.20 4.10
C LYS A 293 -0.17 21.51 4.27
N LYS A 294 0.79 21.56 5.21
CA LYS A 294 1.57 22.77 5.52
C LYS A 294 2.79 22.95 4.64
N THR A 295 3.19 21.91 3.91
CA THR A 295 4.13 22.06 2.81
C THR A 295 3.33 22.67 1.66
N PRO A 296 3.54 23.94 1.28
CA PRO A 296 2.92 24.44 0.07
C PRO A 296 3.23 23.47 -1.08
N LEU A 297 2.31 23.34 -2.04
CA LEU A 297 2.59 22.85 -3.39
C LEU A 297 3.60 23.82 -4.05
N SER A 298 4.77 24.00 -3.44
CA SER A 298 5.87 24.72 -4.05
C SER A 298 6.44 23.80 -5.12
N PHE A 299 6.88 24.42 -6.22
CA PHE A 299 7.62 23.96 -7.41
C PHE A 299 8.66 22.81 -7.27
N LYS A 300 8.80 22.20 -6.09
CA LYS A 300 9.79 21.16 -5.76
C LYS A 300 9.24 19.73 -5.75
N SER A 301 7.94 19.50 -5.92
CA SER A 301 7.48 18.13 -6.19
C SER A 301 7.81 17.80 -7.65
N PRO A 302 8.67 16.80 -7.94
CA PRO A 302 8.99 16.42 -9.31
C PRO A 302 7.80 15.84 -10.09
N PHE A 303 6.64 15.70 -9.43
CA PHE A 303 5.43 15.04 -9.95
C PHE A 303 4.28 16.00 -10.25
N LEU A 304 4.50 17.31 -10.23
CA LEU A 304 3.48 18.28 -10.61
C LEU A 304 3.80 18.82 -12.01
N VAL A 305 2.88 18.61 -12.95
CA VAL A 305 2.90 19.27 -14.26
C VAL A 305 1.84 20.36 -14.20
N ASP A 306 2.25 21.62 -14.25
CA ASP A 306 1.34 22.73 -14.50
C ASP A 306 1.25 22.93 -16.02
N GLU A 307 0.04 23.04 -16.57
CA GLU A 307 -0.16 23.34 -17.99
C GLU A 307 0.22 24.79 -18.34
N ASN A 308 0.57 25.62 -17.34
CA ASN A 308 1.22 26.91 -17.53
C ASN A 308 2.74 26.76 -17.69
N GLU A 309 3.22 26.05 -18.73
CA GLU A 309 4.54 26.38 -19.30
C GLU A 309 4.39 27.70 -20.08
N GLY A 310 4.23 28.79 -19.33
CA GLY A 310 4.04 30.14 -19.84
C GLY A 310 4.73 31.13 -18.91
N GLU A 311 5.99 31.45 -19.26
CA GLU A 311 6.85 32.47 -18.65
C GLU A 311 7.39 32.17 -17.24
N ASP A 312 8.45 31.35 -17.18
CA ASP A 312 9.38 31.26 -16.04
C ASP A 312 9.97 32.65 -15.75
N THR A 313 9.41 33.38 -14.79
CA THR A 313 9.99 34.61 -14.23
C THR A 313 10.90 34.33 -13.03
N GLU A 314 11.02 33.08 -12.60
CA GLU A 314 11.88 32.69 -11.48
C GLU A 314 13.37 32.63 -11.88
N ILE A 315 14.23 33.11 -10.97
CA ILE A 315 15.68 33.10 -11.14
C ILE A 315 16.18 31.65 -11.07
N TYR A 316 16.57 31.10 -12.22
CA TYR A 316 17.12 29.76 -12.37
C TYR A 316 18.58 29.69 -11.94
N LYS A 317 19.40 30.68 -12.34
CA LYS A 317 20.85 30.67 -12.09
C LYS A 317 21.46 32.06 -12.11
N THR A 318 22.45 32.30 -11.24
CA THR A 318 23.24 33.54 -11.25
C THR A 318 24.65 33.25 -11.79
N TYR A 319 25.10 34.01 -12.78
CA TYR A 319 26.45 33.89 -13.35
C TYR A 319 27.04 35.27 -13.61
N GLN A 320 28.27 35.50 -13.12
CA GLN A 320 28.96 36.80 -13.19
C GLN A 320 28.11 37.97 -12.67
N GLY A 321 27.31 37.75 -11.63
CA GLY A 321 26.45 38.76 -11.03
C GLY A 321 25.15 39.05 -11.78
N LYS A 322 24.88 38.37 -12.90
CA LYS A 322 23.59 38.44 -13.60
C LYS A 322 22.73 37.22 -13.27
N ASN A 323 21.46 37.46 -12.94
CA ASN A 323 20.44 36.43 -12.78
C ASN A 323 19.84 36.06 -14.14
N TYR A 324 19.59 34.78 -14.35
CA TYR A 324 19.01 34.23 -15.56
C TYR A 324 17.77 33.41 -15.20
N THR A 325 16.70 33.56 -15.96
CA THR A 325 15.62 32.58 -16.02
C THR A 325 16.11 31.31 -16.73
N ARG A 326 15.33 30.23 -16.67
CA ARG A 326 15.73 28.96 -17.31
C ARG A 326 15.88 29.11 -18.83
N GLN A 327 14.98 29.83 -19.48
CA GLN A 327 15.04 30.12 -20.92
C GLN A 327 16.25 31.00 -21.28
N GLU A 328 16.51 32.04 -20.49
CA GLU A 328 17.68 32.91 -20.69
C GLU A 328 18.99 32.14 -20.51
N TRP A 329 19.03 31.19 -19.57
CA TRP A 329 20.21 30.36 -19.34
C TRP A 329 20.48 29.39 -20.48
N ILE A 330 19.44 28.76 -21.05
CA ILE A 330 19.58 27.88 -22.22
C ILE A 330 20.12 28.66 -23.41
N LEU A 331 19.54 29.83 -23.71
CA LEU A 331 20.02 30.70 -24.80
C LEU A 331 21.47 31.17 -24.55
N PHE A 332 21.81 31.48 -23.30
CA PHE A 332 23.17 31.82 -22.92
C PHE A 332 24.14 30.65 -23.16
N GLU A 333 23.79 29.42 -22.77
CA GLU A 333 24.62 28.23 -22.99
C GLU A 333 24.81 27.92 -24.48
N GLU A 334 23.75 28.04 -25.28
CA GLU A 334 23.82 27.88 -26.73
C GLU A 334 24.76 28.92 -27.36
N GLU A 335 24.69 30.17 -26.90
CA GLU A 335 25.56 31.24 -27.39
C GLU A 335 27.03 31.02 -26.97
N GLN A 336 27.29 30.61 -25.71
CA GLN A 336 28.65 30.25 -25.28
C GLN A 336 29.20 29.08 -26.08
N TYR A 337 28.37 28.08 -26.38
CA TYR A 337 28.76 26.94 -27.20
C TYR A 337 29.03 27.33 -28.66
N ARG A 338 28.24 28.26 -29.23
CA ARG A 338 28.48 28.85 -30.55
C ARG A 338 29.82 29.57 -30.59
N ILE A 339 30.08 30.46 -29.63
CA ILE A 339 31.36 31.18 -29.51
C ILE A 339 32.53 30.20 -29.35
N TYR A 340 32.37 29.14 -28.56
CA TYR A 340 33.36 28.09 -28.42
C TYR A 340 33.65 27.38 -29.75
N LYS A 341 32.60 26.99 -30.50
CA LYS A 341 32.75 26.38 -31.83
C LYS A 341 33.41 27.31 -32.83
N GLU A 342 33.05 28.60 -32.85
CA GLU A 342 33.68 29.59 -33.72
C GLU A 342 35.15 29.83 -33.37
N LYS A 343 35.51 29.85 -32.08
CA LYS A 343 36.90 29.92 -31.63
C LYS A 343 37.68 28.64 -31.96
N LYS A 344 37.04 27.47 -31.91
CA LYS A 344 37.62 26.20 -32.34
C LYS A 344 37.88 26.18 -33.85
N ASN A 345 37.02 26.82 -34.65
CA ASN A 345 37.21 26.98 -36.09
C ASN A 345 38.20 28.11 -36.45
N LYS A 346 38.38 29.12 -35.58
CA LYS A 346 39.38 30.18 -35.72
C LYS A 346 40.58 29.94 -34.80
N LYS A 347 41.29 28.82 -35.00
CA LYS A 347 42.76 28.65 -34.93
C LYS A 347 43.12 27.17 -34.84
N ARG A 348 43.47 26.58 -35.99
CA ARG A 348 44.73 25.81 -36.08
C ARG A 348 45.82 26.81 -36.40
N PHE A 349 46.41 27.38 -35.35
CA PHE A 349 47.62 28.21 -35.43
C PHE A 349 48.84 27.40 -35.95
N TRP A 350 48.71 26.08 -36.07
CA TRP A 350 49.77 25.17 -36.56
C TRP A 350 49.66 24.78 -38.03
N ASP A 351 48.68 25.25 -38.80
CA ASP A 351 48.55 24.91 -40.24
C ASP A 351 49.38 25.85 -41.17
N PHE A 352 50.28 26.67 -40.62
CA PHE A 352 51.14 27.60 -41.38
C PHE A 352 52.56 27.07 -41.70
N TRP A 353 52.88 25.82 -41.36
CA TRP A 353 54.15 25.17 -41.73
C TRP A 353 53.94 23.82 -42.42
N LYS A 354 53.39 23.85 -43.65
CA LYS A 354 53.56 22.79 -44.64
C LYS A 354 53.77 23.35 -46.03
#